data_AF-N1W6G3-F1
#
_entry.id   AF-N1W6G3-F1
#
_cell.length_a   1.000
_cell.length_b   1.000
_cell.length_c   1.000
_cell.angle_alpha   90.00
_cell.angle_beta   90.00
_cell.angle_gamma   90.00
#
_symmetry.space_group_name_H-M   'P 1'
#
loop_
_entity.id
_entity.type
_entity.pdbx_description
1 polymer ?
#
loop_
_entity_poly.entity_id
_entity_poly.type
_entity_poly.pdbx_seq_one_letter_code
_entity_poly.pdbx_strand_id
1 'polypeptide(L)'
;MWLLIIHALALFTFVLLYAFRFRKLVPNPEQNILLQIQAATKDWKSTHHLVLLISFALFLLLPLTLGFTFYLKTDANVVVVIVWIIWAYNWSKYTFWRE
;
A
#
# COMPACT_ATOMS: atom_id res chain seq x y z
N MET A 1 9.01 -6.79 -16.47
CA MET A 1 8.44 -5.45 -16.77
C MET A 1 6.92 -5.43 -16.71
N TRP A 2 6.20 -6.37 -17.34
CA TRP A 2 4.74 -6.43 -17.27
C TRP A 2 4.16 -6.45 -15.85
N LEU A 3 4.76 -7.22 -14.92
CA LEU A 3 4.34 -7.24 -13.52
C LEU A 3 4.34 -5.84 -12.88
N LEU A 4 5.42 -5.08 -13.02
CA LEU A 4 5.51 -3.71 -12.49
C LEU A 4 4.50 -2.78 -13.14
N ILE A 5 4.29 -2.88 -14.46
CA ILE A 5 3.30 -2.07 -15.17
C ILE A 5 1.90 -2.35 -14.61
N ILE A 6 1.52 -3.62 -14.50
CA ILE A 6 0.22 -4.03 -13.95
C ILE A 6 0.08 -3.59 -12.50
N HIS A 7 1.12 -3.76 -11.67
CA HIS A 7 1.12 -3.35 -10.27
C HIS A 7 0.98 -1.84 -10.13
N ALA A 8 1.71 -1.05 -10.92
CA ALA A 8 1.64 0.40 -10.91
C ALA A 8 0.27 0.91 -11.39
N LEU A 9 -0.29 0.32 -12.45
CA LEU A 9 -1.64 0.63 -12.92
C LEU A 9 -2.70 0.29 -11.89
N ALA A 10 -2.59 -0.87 -11.23
CA ALA A 10 -3.48 -1.26 -10.15
C ALA A 10 -3.38 -0.28 -8.98
N LEU A 11 -2.17 0.00 -8.48
CA LEU A 11 -1.95 0.95 -7.39
C LEU A 11 -2.54 2.32 -7.74
N PHE A 12 -2.24 2.85 -8.93
CA PHE A 12 -2.76 4.12 -9.40
C PHE A 12 -4.29 4.13 -9.46
N THR A 13 -4.89 3.08 -10.04
CA THR A 13 -6.34 2.95 -10.15
C THR A 13 -7.01 2.92 -8.78
N PHE A 14 -6.51 2.11 -7.85
CA PHE A 14 -7.07 2.01 -6.50
C PHE A 14 -6.89 3.30 -5.69
N VAL A 15 -5.76 3.99 -5.83
CA VAL A 15 -5.52 5.32 -5.22
C VAL A 15 -6.48 6.37 -5.78
N LEU A 16 -6.70 6.42 -7.10
CA LEU A 16 -7.65 7.34 -7.71
C LEU A 16 -9.10 7.02 -7.30
N LEU A 17 -9.48 5.75 -7.34
CA LEU A 17 -10.80 5.30 -6.88
C LEU A 17 -11.04 5.73 -5.44
N TYR A 18 -10.04 5.52 -4.57
CA TYR A 18 -10.14 5.98 -3.19
C TYR A 18 -10.28 7.50 -3.11
N ALA A 19 -9.35 8.26 -3.71
CA ALA A 19 -9.29 9.71 -3.60
C ALA A 19 -10.54 10.43 -4.12
N PHE A 20 -11.07 10.01 -5.26
CA PHE A 20 -12.16 10.72 -5.94
C PHE A 20 -13.56 10.18 -5.61
N ARG A 21 -13.69 8.87 -5.35
CA ARG A 21 -15.00 8.22 -5.12
C ARG A 21 -15.23 7.91 -3.65
N PHE A 22 -14.31 7.21 -3.00
CA PHE A 22 -14.57 6.61 -1.69
C PHE A 22 -14.18 7.49 -0.50
N ARG A 23 -13.25 8.43 -0.68
CA ARG A 23 -12.81 9.34 0.41
C ARG A 23 -13.97 10.15 1.00
N LYS A 24 -14.95 10.52 0.17
CA LYS A 24 -16.14 11.27 0.60
C LYS A 24 -17.08 10.45 1.52
N LEU A 25 -16.92 9.13 1.55
CA LEU A 25 -17.73 8.21 2.35
C LEU A 25 -17.07 7.87 3.69
N VAL A 26 -15.83 8.30 3.90
CA VAL A 26 -15.10 8.06 5.14
C VAL A 26 -15.54 9.12 6.17
N PRO A 27 -15.90 8.72 7.41
CA PRO A 27 -16.13 9.68 8.47
C PRO A 27 -14.82 10.41 8.81
N ASN A 28 -14.84 11.75 8.83
CA ASN A 28 -13.68 12.61 9.08
C ASN A 28 -12.53 12.45 8.06
N PRO A 29 -12.77 12.72 6.75
CA PRO A 29 -11.78 12.53 5.67
C PRO A 29 -10.54 13.43 5.76
N GLU A 30 -10.57 14.44 6.63
CA GLU A 30 -9.46 15.32 7.01
C GLU A 30 -8.46 14.67 7.96
N GLN A 31 -8.81 13.56 8.62
CA GLN A 31 -7.90 12.83 9.49
C GLN A 31 -6.71 12.26 8.71
N ASN A 32 -5.60 12.01 9.43
CA ASN A 32 -4.41 11.42 8.85
C ASN A 32 -4.74 10.06 8.18
N ILE A 33 -4.26 9.85 6.95
CA ILE A 33 -4.54 8.63 6.17
C ILE A 33 -4.12 7.34 6.91
N LEU A 34 -3.07 7.38 7.73
CA LEU A 34 -2.63 6.23 8.53
C LEU A 34 -3.69 5.82 9.56
N LEU A 35 -4.36 6.81 10.19
CA LEU A 35 -5.45 6.54 11.12
C LEU A 35 -6.67 5.98 10.38
N GLN A 36 -6.94 6.47 9.17
CA GLN A 36 -8.01 5.94 8.32
C GLN A 36 -7.73 4.48 7.90
N ILE A 37 -6.48 4.14 7.59
CA ILE A 37 -6.06 2.75 7.30
C ILE A 37 -6.21 1.87 8.54
N GLN A 38 -5.83 2.37 9.72
CA GLN A 38 -6.01 1.64 10.99
C GLN A 38 -7.49 1.44 11.35
N ALA A 39 -8.36 2.40 11.06
CA ALA A 39 -9.79 2.22 11.21
C ALA A 39 -10.34 1.21 10.19
N ALA A 40 -9.86 1.27 8.95
CA ALA A 40 -10.27 0.39 7.87
C ALA A 40 -9.97 -1.09 8.17
N THR A 41 -8.91 -1.42 8.91
CA THR A 41 -8.65 -2.82 9.31
C THR A 41 -9.69 -3.37 10.29
N LYS A 42 -10.33 -2.50 11.09
CA LYS A 42 -11.40 -2.91 12.02
C LYS A 42 -12.73 -3.16 11.30
N ASP A 43 -12.99 -2.45 10.19
CA ASP A 43 -14.21 -2.57 9.39
C ASP A 43 -13.91 -2.81 7.90
N TRP A 44 -13.11 -3.84 7.62
CA TRP A 44 -12.61 -4.13 6.27
C TRP A 44 -13.69 -4.59 5.28
N LYS A 45 -14.89 -4.96 5.76
CA LYS A 45 -16.01 -5.45 4.93
C LYS A 45 -16.63 -4.34 4.09
N SER A 46 -16.50 -3.08 4.52
CA SER A 46 -16.99 -1.94 3.77
C SER A 46 -16.14 -1.69 2.52
N THR A 47 -16.78 -1.43 1.38
CA THR A 47 -16.08 -1.28 0.09
C THR A 47 -15.02 -0.17 0.11
N HIS A 48 -15.28 0.96 0.78
CA HIS A 48 -14.32 2.07 0.85
C HIS A 48 -13.08 1.71 1.69
N HIS A 49 -13.27 0.99 2.80
CA HIS A 49 -12.17 0.45 3.61
C HIS A 49 -11.38 -0.59 2.84
N LEU A 50 -12.05 -1.50 2.13
CA LEU A 50 -11.41 -2.53 1.31
C LEU A 50 -10.54 -1.90 0.21
N VAL A 51 -11.06 -0.90 -0.51
CA VAL A 51 -10.30 -0.15 -1.54
C VAL A 51 -9.08 0.55 -0.93
N LEU A 52 -9.21 1.15 0.26
CA LEU A 52 -8.09 1.77 0.97
C LEU A 52 -7.02 0.74 1.38
N LEU A 53 -7.45 -0.40 1.94
CA LEU A 53 -6.55 -1.47 2.37
C LEU A 53 -5.83 -2.12 1.19
N ILE A 54 -6.50 -2.32 0.05
CA ILE A 54 -5.86 -2.79 -1.19
C ILE A 54 -4.84 -1.76 -1.67
N SER A 55 -5.19 -0.47 -1.69
CA SER A 55 -4.25 0.60 -2.07
C SER A 55 -3.00 0.56 -1.20
N PHE A 56 -3.19 0.41 0.12
CA PHE A 56 -2.09 0.33 1.07
C PHE A 56 -1.25 -0.93 0.87
N ALA A 57 -1.86 -2.09 0.66
CA ALA A 57 -1.14 -3.33 0.39
C ALA A 57 -0.31 -3.25 -0.90
N LEU A 58 -0.86 -2.69 -1.98
CA LEU A 58 -0.14 -2.46 -3.24
C LEU A 58 1.03 -1.49 -3.03
N PHE A 59 0.85 -0.46 -2.21
CA PHE A 59 1.92 0.46 -1.83
C PHE A 59 3.04 -0.24 -1.03
N LEU A 60 2.71 -1.12 -0.09
CA LEU A 60 3.69 -1.90 0.67
C LEU A 60 4.50 -2.86 -0.23
N LEU A 61 3.88 -3.40 -1.28
CA LEU A 61 4.51 -4.33 -2.23
C LEU A 61 5.27 -3.65 -3.37
N LEU A 62 5.20 -2.32 -3.48
CA LEU A 62 5.82 -1.58 -4.58
C LEU A 62 7.34 -1.77 -4.67
N PRO A 63 8.13 -1.69 -3.58
CA PRO A 63 9.58 -1.91 -3.66
C PRO A 63 9.94 -3.32 -4.13
N LEU A 64 9.14 -4.31 -3.71
CA LEU A 64 9.35 -5.71 -4.07
C LEU A 64 9.11 -5.95 -5.57
N THR A 65 8.00 -5.44 -6.10
CA THR A 65 7.67 -5.57 -7.53
C THR A 65 8.62 -4.78 -8.43
N LEU A 66 9.12 -3.64 -7.95
CA LEU A 66 10.16 -2.87 -8.62
C LEU A 66 11.46 -3.66 -8.67
N GLY A 67 11.96 -4.16 -7.54
CA GLY A 67 13.21 -4.90 -7.48
C GLY A 67 13.19 -6.21 -8.28
N PHE A 68 12.09 -6.97 -8.22
CA PHE A 68 11.92 -8.19 -9.04
C PHE A 68 11.83 -7.90 -10.55
N THR A 69 11.36 -6.72 -10.94
CA THR A 69 11.28 -6.35 -12.37
C THR A 69 12.65 -6.17 -13.00
N PHE A 70 13.63 -5.70 -12.24
CA PHE A 70 15.00 -5.57 -12.71
C PHE A 70 15.82 -6.85 -12.57
N TYR A 71 15.18 -7.96 -12.14
CA TYR A 71 15.73 -9.31 -12.01
C TYR A 71 17.24 -9.31 -11.81
N LEU A 72 17.67 -8.82 -10.66
CA LEU A 72 19.09 -8.75 -10.35
C LEU A 72 19.52 -10.20 -10.21
N LYS A 73 20.24 -10.78 -11.18
CA LYS A 73 20.67 -12.18 -11.17
C LYS A 73 21.70 -12.49 -10.04
N THR A 74 21.76 -11.66 -9.00
CA THR A 74 22.85 -11.52 -8.03
C THR A 74 22.32 -11.18 -6.63
N ASP A 75 23.25 -11.03 -5.68
CA ASP A 75 23.02 -10.62 -4.28
C ASP A 75 22.17 -9.35 -4.11
N ALA A 76 22.00 -8.55 -5.17
CA ALA A 76 21.17 -7.37 -5.12
C ALA A 76 19.66 -7.68 -4.94
N ASN A 77 19.20 -8.91 -5.18
CA ASN A 77 17.87 -9.36 -4.74
C ASN A 77 17.74 -9.38 -3.21
N VAL A 78 18.81 -9.70 -2.48
CA VAL A 78 18.81 -9.65 -1.00
C VAL A 78 18.61 -8.22 -0.53
N VAL A 79 19.27 -7.26 -1.19
CA VAL A 79 19.10 -5.83 -0.90
C VAL A 79 17.66 -5.39 -1.15
N VAL A 80 17.05 -5.80 -2.26
CA VAL A 80 15.63 -5.53 -2.55
C VAL A 80 14.73 -6.04 -1.42
N VAL A 81 14.94 -7.28 -0.96
CA VAL A 81 14.14 -7.87 0.13
C VAL A 81 14.35 -7.11 1.44
N ILE A 82 15.58 -6.75 1.79
CA ILE A 82 15.89 -5.97 3.00
C ILE A 82 15.20 -4.60 2.94
N VAL A 83 15.33 -3.88 1.82
CA VAL A 83 14.68 -2.57 1.63
C VAL A 83 13.16 -2.70 1.72
N TRP A 84 12.58 -3.74 1.11
CA TRP A 84 11.16 -4.02 1.21
C TRP A 84 10.72 -4.30 2.65
N ILE A 85 11.48 -5.11 3.41
CA ILE A 85 11.18 -5.40 4.82
C ILE A 85 11.20 -4.11 5.65
N ILE A 86 12.24 -3.29 5.50
CA ILE A 86 12.35 -2.00 6.22
C ILE A 86 11.19 -1.07 5.86
N TRP A 87 10.86 -0.98 4.58
CA TRP A 87 9.73 -0.19 4.09
C TRP A 87 8.41 -0.67 4.68
N ALA A 88 8.10 -1.96 4.50
CA ALA A 88 6.86 -2.55 4.95
C ALA A 88 6.71 -2.48 6.46
N TYR A 89 7.80 -2.76 7.20
CA TYR A 89 7.84 -2.64 8.65
C TYR A 89 7.57 -1.21 9.11
N ASN A 90 8.27 -0.21 8.57
CA ASN A 90 8.10 1.18 9.00
C ASN A 90 6.66 1.66 8.76
N TRP A 91 6.14 1.48 7.55
CA TRP A 91 4.78 1.89 7.23
C TRP A 91 3.74 1.14 8.05
N SER A 92 3.91 -0.17 8.27
CA SER A 92 3.00 -0.94 9.13
C SER A 92 3.08 -0.51 10.59
N LYS A 93 4.28 -0.24 11.11
CA LYS A 93 4.50 0.25 12.48
C LYS A 93 3.81 1.59 12.71
N TYR A 94 4.02 2.57 11.84
CA TYR A 94 3.39 3.89 11.95
C TYR A 94 1.86 3.85 11.76
N THR A 95 1.35 2.79 11.12
CA THR A 95 -0.09 2.61 10.88
C THR A 95 -0.78 1.87 12.02
N PHE A 96 -0.19 0.79 12.54
CA PHE A 96 -0.87 -0.13 13.46
C PHE A 96 -0.37 -0.07 14.91
N TRP A 97 0.87 0.38 15.14
CA TRP A 97 1.54 0.45 16.45
C TRP A 97 1.93 1.89 16.81
N ARG A 98 1.11 2.86 16.42
CA ARG A 98 1.24 4.23 16.96
C ARG A 98 0.87 4.19 18.44
N GLU A 99 1.89 4.20 19.30
CA GLU A 99 1.80 4.64 20.70
C GLU A 99 1.67 6.16 20.75
#